data_AF-A0A258M365-F1
#
_entry.id   AF-A0A258M365-F1
#
_cell.length_a   1.000
_cell.length_b   1.000
_cell.length_c   1.000
_cell.angle_alpha   90.00
_cell.angle_beta   90.00
_cell.angle_gamma   90.00
#
_symmetry.space_group_name_H-M   'P 1'
#
loop_
_entity.id
_entity.type
_entity.pdbx_description
1 polymer ?
#
loop_
_entity_poly.entity_id
_entity_poly.type
_entity_poly.pdbx_seq_one_letter_code
_entity_poly.pdbx_strand_id
1 'polypeptide(L)'
;MTAQAAVPDRARREECEAMFWFKKTPEMPTADTALKGRPQAIPTAQTHFVNGAPLQGPYPAGLESAVFALGCFWGTERKFWTVP
;
A
#
# COMPACT_ATOMS: atom_id res chain seq x y z
N MET A 1 24.97 -38.00 24.42
CA MET A 1 25.60 -36.80 23.83
C MET A 1 25.77 -37.04 22.34
N THR A 2 24.75 -36.77 21.55
CA THR A 2 24.83 -36.79 20.08
C THR A 2 24.53 -35.39 19.60
N ALA A 3 25.56 -34.73 19.09
CA ALA A 3 25.51 -33.35 18.64
C ALA A 3 24.58 -33.22 17.43
N GLN A 4 23.57 -32.36 17.54
CA GLN A 4 22.85 -31.82 16.39
C GLN A 4 23.82 -31.02 15.53
N ALA A 5 24.15 -31.56 14.36
CA ALA A 5 24.81 -30.80 13.32
C ALA A 5 23.84 -29.71 12.83
N ALA A 6 24.27 -28.45 12.92
CA ALA A 6 23.59 -27.31 12.34
C ALA A 6 23.50 -27.50 10.81
N VAL A 7 22.29 -27.43 10.27
CA VAL A 7 22.05 -27.42 8.82
C VAL A 7 22.69 -26.16 8.25
N PRO A 8 23.59 -26.26 7.25
CA PRO A 8 24.27 -25.09 6.71
C PRO A 8 23.28 -24.21 5.93
N ASP A 9 23.31 -22.91 6.23
CA ASP A 9 22.54 -21.77 5.67
C ASP A 9 22.49 -21.67 4.12
N ARG A 10 23.25 -22.51 3.42
CA ARG A 10 23.45 -22.44 1.97
C ARG A 10 22.23 -22.89 1.17
N ALA A 11 21.48 -23.89 1.66
CA ALA A 11 20.31 -24.43 0.96
C ALA A 11 19.18 -23.41 0.80
N ARG A 12 19.01 -22.47 1.76
CA ARG A 12 17.98 -21.42 1.69
C ARG A 12 18.31 -20.28 0.74
N ARG A 13 19.59 -20.11 0.35
CA ARG A 13 19.99 -19.09 -0.63
C ARG A 13 19.70 -19.53 -2.07
N GLU A 14 19.90 -20.82 -2.37
CA GLU A 14 19.69 -21.39 -3.71
C GLU A 14 18.19 -21.42 -4.10
N GLU A 15 17.29 -21.68 -3.14
CA GLU A 15 15.84 -21.61 -3.37
C GLU A 15 15.35 -20.16 -3.65
N CYS A 16 15.96 -19.16 -3.01
CA CYS A 16 15.70 -17.75 -3.31
C CYS A 16 16.22 -17.34 -4.70
N GLU A 17 17.33 -17.90 -5.18
CA GLU A 17 17.88 -17.64 -6.52
C GLU A 17 17.02 -18.26 -7.63
N ALA A 18 16.52 -19.49 -7.45
CA ALA A 18 15.61 -20.13 -8.40
C ALA A 18 14.25 -19.41 -8.52
N MET A 19 13.71 -18.87 -7.41
CA MET A 19 12.51 -18.02 -7.44
C MET A 19 12.74 -16.64 -8.09
N PHE A 20 13.99 -16.22 -8.27
CA PHE A 20 14.35 -14.94 -8.89
C PHE A 20 14.45 -15.00 -10.42
N TRP A 21 14.67 -16.18 -11.01
CA TRP A 21 14.85 -16.34 -12.47
C TRP A 21 13.54 -16.35 -13.28
N PHE A 22 12.40 -16.68 -12.66
CA PHE A 22 11.09 -16.69 -13.32
C PHE A 22 10.22 -15.48 -12.95
N LYS A 23 10.80 -14.45 -12.33
CA LYS A 23 10.05 -13.32 -11.81
C LYS A 23 9.74 -12.34 -12.94
N LYS A 24 8.53 -12.45 -13.52
CA LYS A 24 7.98 -11.38 -14.38
C LYS A 24 7.94 -10.07 -13.59
N THR A 25 8.47 -9.01 -14.18
CA THR A 25 8.27 -7.65 -13.68
C THR A 25 6.75 -7.40 -13.62
N PRO A 26 6.20 -6.91 -12.50
CA PRO A 26 4.78 -6.56 -12.45
C PRO A 26 4.50 -5.48 -13.49
N GLU A 27 3.74 -5.83 -14.52
CA GLU A 27 3.28 -4.93 -15.57
C GLU A 27 1.94 -4.31 -15.18
N MET A 28 1.72 -3.07 -15.59
CA MET A 28 0.42 -2.42 -15.39
C MET A 28 -0.65 -3.15 -16.22
N PRO A 29 -1.83 -3.46 -15.65
CA PRO A 29 -2.90 -4.11 -16.40
C PRO A 29 -3.37 -3.23 -17.57
N THR A 30 -3.71 -3.87 -18.68
CA THR A 30 -4.35 -3.22 -19.82
C THR A 30 -5.83 -2.92 -19.52
N ALA A 31 -6.47 -2.06 -20.30
CA ALA A 31 -7.90 -1.76 -20.14
C ALA A 31 -8.79 -3.02 -20.22
N ASP A 32 -8.43 -3.98 -21.07
CA ASP A 32 -9.19 -5.23 -21.26
C ASP A 32 -8.99 -6.24 -20.12
N THR A 33 -7.87 -6.17 -19.40
CA THR A 33 -7.53 -7.08 -18.30
C THR A 33 -7.84 -6.49 -16.92
N ALA A 34 -8.10 -5.19 -16.85
CA ALA A 34 -8.55 -4.52 -15.64
C ALA A 34 -9.93 -5.04 -15.20
N LEU A 35 -10.14 -5.12 -13.88
CA LEU A 35 -11.45 -5.46 -13.33
C LEU A 35 -12.47 -4.38 -13.72
N LYS A 36 -13.72 -4.79 -13.97
CA LYS A 36 -14.83 -3.92 -14.46
C LYS A 36 -15.22 -2.77 -13.52
N GLY A 37 -14.61 -2.66 -12.35
CA GLY A 37 -14.93 -1.64 -11.34
C GLY A 37 -16.34 -1.81 -10.76
N ARG A 38 -16.84 -0.75 -10.13
CA ARG A 38 -18.23 -0.64 -9.64
C ARG A 38 -18.73 0.80 -9.78
N PRO A 39 -20.03 1.02 -10.03
CA PRO A 39 -20.59 2.37 -10.10
C PRO A 39 -20.81 3.00 -8.72
N GLN A 40 -21.01 2.20 -7.65
CA GLN A 40 -21.18 2.72 -6.30
C GLN A 40 -19.83 3.02 -5.63
N ALA A 41 -19.70 4.21 -5.06
CA ALA A 41 -18.54 4.57 -4.26
C ALA A 41 -18.45 3.71 -2.98
N ILE A 42 -17.24 3.59 -2.43
CA ILE A 42 -17.05 2.99 -1.10
C ILE A 42 -17.67 3.93 -0.07
N PRO A 43 -18.57 3.46 0.81
CA PRO A 43 -19.02 4.27 1.94
C PRO A 43 -17.85 4.50 2.89
N THR A 44 -17.54 5.78 3.16
CA THR A 44 -16.51 6.22 4.11
C THR A 44 -17.15 6.86 5.33
N ALA A 45 -16.35 7.11 6.38
CA ALA A 45 -16.79 7.98 7.47
C ALA A 45 -17.10 9.40 6.96
N GLN A 46 -17.97 10.12 7.67
CA GLN A 46 -18.32 11.51 7.33
C GLN A 46 -17.26 12.50 7.82
N THR A 47 -16.67 12.22 8.99
CA THR A 47 -15.69 13.07 9.65
C THR A 47 -14.35 12.37 9.77
N HIS A 48 -13.30 13.16 9.71
CA HIS A 48 -11.94 12.71 9.83
C HIS A 48 -11.63 12.37 11.29
N PHE A 49 -11.06 11.19 11.53
CA PHE A 49 -10.89 10.65 12.87
C PHE A 49 -10.03 11.52 13.81
N VAL A 50 -8.97 12.16 13.28
CA VAL A 50 -8.02 12.94 14.10
C VAL A 50 -8.51 14.38 14.40
N ASN A 51 -8.92 15.15 13.38
CA ASN A 51 -9.24 16.57 13.53
C ASN A 51 -10.75 16.87 13.51
N GLY A 52 -11.61 15.87 13.25
CA GLY A 52 -13.07 16.03 13.21
C GLY A 52 -13.61 16.76 11.97
N ALA A 53 -12.76 17.20 11.03
CA ALA A 53 -13.18 17.91 9.84
C ALA A 53 -13.93 17.00 8.85
N PRO A 54 -14.77 17.53 7.94
CA PRO A 54 -15.41 16.73 6.90
C PRO A 54 -14.39 16.01 6.01
N LEU A 55 -14.55 14.68 5.84
CA LEU A 55 -13.68 13.88 4.96
C LEU A 55 -13.98 14.11 3.47
N GLN A 56 -15.25 14.36 3.16
CA GLN A 56 -15.68 14.79 1.84
C GLN A 56 -16.26 16.19 1.95
N GLY A 57 -16.16 16.94 0.86
CA GLY A 57 -16.58 18.33 0.81
C GLY A 57 -18.06 18.55 1.22
N PRO A 58 -18.44 19.80 1.48
CA PRO A 58 -17.70 21.02 1.11
C PRO A 58 -16.53 21.32 2.05
N TYR A 59 -15.36 21.60 1.47
CA TYR A 59 -14.19 22.03 2.23
C TYR A 59 -14.28 23.53 2.57
N PRO A 60 -13.76 23.97 3.73
CA PRO A 60 -13.64 25.38 4.06
C PRO A 60 -12.96 26.23 2.97
N ALA A 61 -13.37 27.48 2.84
CA ALA A 61 -12.78 28.42 1.89
C ALA A 61 -11.30 28.65 2.17
N GLY A 62 -10.49 28.74 1.10
CA GLY A 62 -9.04 28.95 1.19
C GLY A 62 -8.21 27.67 1.36
N LEU A 63 -8.84 26.48 1.32
CA LEU A 63 -8.14 25.20 1.29
C LEU A 63 -8.03 24.65 -0.14
N GLU A 64 -6.94 23.93 -0.40
CA GLU A 64 -6.66 23.26 -1.67
C GLU A 64 -6.47 21.75 -1.48
N SER A 65 -6.68 20.97 -2.54
CA SER A 65 -6.49 19.51 -2.53
C SER A 65 -5.21 19.11 -3.27
N ALA A 66 -4.45 18.18 -2.69
CA ALA A 66 -3.24 17.62 -3.31
C ALA A 66 -3.27 16.08 -3.26
N VAL A 67 -2.68 15.43 -4.26
CA VAL A 67 -2.61 13.96 -4.37
C VAL A 67 -1.16 13.51 -4.45
N PHE A 68 -0.74 12.62 -3.55
CA PHE A 68 0.62 12.09 -3.47
C PHE A 68 0.63 10.56 -3.57
N ALA A 69 1.62 10.00 -4.27
CA ALA A 69 1.84 8.56 -4.40
C ALA A 69 3.17 8.16 -3.74
N LEU A 70 3.12 7.79 -2.46
CA LEU A 70 4.31 7.55 -1.62
C LEU A 70 4.38 6.09 -1.09
N GLY A 71 3.69 5.15 -1.74
CA GLY A 71 3.64 3.75 -1.35
C GLY A 71 2.44 3.44 -0.44
N CYS A 72 2.68 2.80 0.71
CA CYS A 72 1.60 2.44 1.65
C CYS A 72 0.90 3.69 2.20
N PHE A 73 -0.41 3.81 1.96
CA PHE A 73 -1.16 5.00 2.35
C PHE A 73 -1.24 5.17 3.87
N TRP A 74 -1.34 4.10 4.68
CA TRP A 74 -1.42 4.22 6.14
C TRP A 74 -0.23 4.97 6.78
N GLY A 75 0.99 4.68 6.33
CA GLY A 75 2.19 5.35 6.85
C GLY A 75 2.28 6.79 6.39
N THR A 76 1.87 7.04 5.14
CA THR A 76 1.93 8.35 4.49
C THR A 76 0.88 9.30 5.06
N GLU A 77 -0.37 8.87 5.13
CA GLU A 77 -1.52 9.66 5.53
C GLU A 77 -1.35 10.24 6.94
N ARG A 78 -0.85 9.41 7.88
CA ARG A 78 -0.53 9.84 9.25
C ARG A 78 0.45 11.02 9.30
N LYS A 79 1.41 11.09 8.38
CA LYS A 79 2.42 12.16 8.39
C LYS A 79 1.81 13.51 8.07
N PHE A 80 0.84 13.57 7.17
CA PHE A 80 0.18 14.82 6.78
C PHE A 80 -0.74 15.37 7.88
N TRP A 81 -1.38 14.49 8.66
CA TRP A 81 -2.29 14.93 9.74
C TRP A 81 -1.58 15.53 10.96
N THR A 82 -0.28 15.28 11.09
CA THR A 82 0.55 15.81 12.18
C THR A 82 1.36 17.04 11.80
N VAL A 83 1.23 17.51 10.56
CA VAL A 83 1.90 18.75 10.11
C VAL A 83 1.22 19.93 10.82
N PRO A 84 1.99 20.85 11.44
CA PRO A 84 1.45 22.04 12.08
C PRO A 84 0.76 22.99 11.10
#